data_AF-A0A1F8TT85-F1
#
_entry.id   AF-A0A1F8TT85-F1
#
_cell.length_a   1.000
_cell.length_b   1.000
_cell.length_c   1.000
_cell.angle_alpha   90.00
_cell.angle_beta   90.00
_cell.angle_gamma   90.00
#
_symmetry.space_group_name_H-M   'P 1'
#
loop_
_entity.id
_entity.type
_entity.pdbx_description
1 polymer ?
#
loop_
_entity_poly.entity_id
_entity_poly.type
_entity_poly.pdbx_seq_one_letter_code
_entity_poly.pdbx_strand_id
1 'polypeptide(L)'
;MTIWLVVLLGGLVTFGMRFSFVWLLGRLEVPETMRRALRYVPPAVLSAIVFPELFLRDNHLDLSLGNSRLLAGLVAITVAAWTKNSLLTILAGMAALVLFQVLGL
;
A
#
# COMPACT_ATOMS: atom_id res chain seq x y z
N MET A 1 -8.01 -28.87 14.43
CA MET A 1 -6.69 -29.43 14.07
C MET A 1 -6.21 -28.96 12.70
N THR A 2 -7.09 -28.80 11.70
CA THR A 2 -6.73 -28.33 10.34
C THR A 2 -6.20 -26.90 10.28
N ILE A 3 -6.71 -25.96 11.10
CA ILE A 3 -6.28 -24.55 11.09
C ILE A 3 -4.79 -24.41 11.42
N TRP A 4 -4.31 -25.14 12.44
CA TRP A 4 -2.89 -25.13 12.82
C TRP A 4 -1.98 -25.62 11.68
N LEU A 5 -2.43 -26.65 10.95
CA LEU A 5 -1.74 -27.17 9.77
C LEU A 5 -1.67 -26.13 8.65
N VAL A 6 -2.77 -25.41 8.37
CA VAL A 6 -2.83 -24.34 7.37
C VAL A 6 -1.93 -23.16 7.73
N VAL A 7 -1.94 -22.74 9.00
CA VAL A 7 -1.06 -21.66 9.49
C VAL A 7 0.41 -22.06 9.34
N LEU A 8 0.75 -23.30 9.71
CA LEU A 8 2.14 -23.78 9.66
C LEU A 8 2.62 -23.92 8.20
N LEU A 9 1.81 -24.54 7.32
CA LEU A 9 2.10 -24.63 5.89
C LEU A 9 2.19 -23.25 5.22
N GLY A 10 1.22 -22.37 5.48
CA GLY A 10 1.21 -21.02 4.93
C GLY A 10 2.42 -20.21 5.40
N GLY A 11 2.79 -20.34 6.69
CA GLY A 11 4.01 -19.75 7.23
C GLY A 11 5.27 -20.27 6.54
N LEU A 12 5.38 -21.59 6.36
CA LEU A 12 6.52 -22.21 5.69
C LEU A 12 6.65 -21.79 4.23
N VAL A 13 5.54 -21.73 3.51
CA VAL A 13 5.48 -21.31 2.10
C VAL A 13 5.86 -19.84 1.96
N THR A 14 5.32 -18.97 2.81
CA THR A 14 5.64 -17.53 2.80
C THR A 14 7.10 -17.28 3.15
N PHE A 15 7.61 -17.99 4.17
CA PHE A 15 9.01 -17.95 4.57
C PHE A 15 9.91 -18.46 3.45
N GLY A 16 9.57 -19.60 2.84
CA GLY A 16 10.31 -20.20 1.74
C GLY A 16 10.38 -19.28 0.53
N MET A 17 9.29 -18.59 0.16
CA MET A 17 9.31 -17.58 -0.90
C MET A 17 10.26 -16.42 -0.57
N ARG A 18 10.16 -15.84 0.63
CA ARG A 18 11.05 -14.73 1.04
C ARG A 18 12.51 -15.16 1.13
N PHE A 19 12.77 -16.33 1.72
CA PHE A 19 14.11 -16.88 1.89
C PHE A 19 14.75 -17.26 0.56
N SER A 20 13.98 -17.81 -0.38
CA SER A 20 14.45 -18.10 -1.73
C SER A 20 15.04 -16.86 -2.39
N PHE A 21 14.36 -15.70 -2.35
CA PHE A 21 14.91 -14.46 -2.90
C PHE A 21 16.19 -14.02 -2.21
N VAL A 22 16.25 -14.07 -0.87
CA VAL A 22 17.44 -13.64 -0.10
C VAL A 22 18.65 -14.55 -0.36
N TRP A 23 18.43 -15.86 -0.36
CA TRP A 23 19.48 -16.85 -0.58
C TRP A 23 19.97 -16.86 -2.03
N LEU A 24 19.07 -16.68 -2.99
CA LEU A 24 19.38 -16.60 -4.41
C LEU A 24 20.13 -15.30 -4.78
N LEU A 25 19.79 -14.17 -4.15
CA LEU A 25 20.51 -12.89 -4.28
C LEU A 25 21.97 -12.95 -3.82
N GLY A 26 22.30 -13.89 -2.93
CA GLY A 26 23.67 -14.08 -2.43
C GLY A 26 24.53 -15.01 -3.30
N ARG A 27 23.94 -15.76 -4.24
CA ARG A 27 24.65 -16.75 -5.08
C ARG A 27 24.64 -16.44 -6.57
N LEU A 28 23.64 -15.71 -7.07
CA LEU A 28 23.66 -15.17 -8.42
C LEU A 28 24.19 -13.73 -8.38
N GLU A 29 25.14 -13.41 -9.25
CA GLU A 29 25.51 -12.03 -9.57
C GLU A 29 24.29 -11.36 -10.23
N VAL A 30 23.39 -10.83 -9.40
CA VAL A 30 22.18 -10.17 -9.86
C VAL A 30 22.60 -8.91 -10.62
N PRO A 31 22.24 -8.75 -11.90
CA PRO A 31 22.62 -7.58 -12.67
C PRO A 31 22.13 -6.31 -11.97
N GLU A 32 22.95 -5.26 -11.96
CA GLU A 32 22.68 -4.01 -11.24
C GLU A 32 21.30 -3.41 -11.56
N THR A 33 20.81 -3.59 -12.79
CA THR A 33 19.46 -3.18 -13.21
C THR A 33 18.35 -3.85 -12.38
N MET A 34 18.46 -5.15 -12.11
CA MET A 34 17.49 -5.90 -11.32
C MET A 34 17.54 -5.50 -9.85
N ARG A 35 18.74 -5.30 -9.29
CA ARG A 35 18.91 -4.82 -7.91
C ARG A 35 18.29 -3.43 -7.70
N ARG A 36 18.46 -2.53 -8.68
CA ARG A 36 17.81 -1.22 -8.68
C ARG A 36 16.29 -1.35 -8.77
N ALA A 37 15.77 -2.22 -9.65
CA ALA A 37 14.33 -2.47 -9.78
C ALA A 37 13.71 -2.99 -8.47
N LEU A 38 14.38 -3.94 -7.78
CA LEU A 38 13.91 -4.50 -6.51
C LEU A 38 13.75 -3.44 -5.41
N ARG A 39 14.58 -2.39 -5.39
CA ARG A 39 14.43 -1.28 -4.43
C ARG A 39 13.14 -0.46 -4.64
N TYR A 40 12.60 -0.46 -5.87
CA TYR A 40 11.34 0.23 -6.19
C TYR A 40 10.10 -0.63 -5.97
N VAL A 41 10.25 -1.93 -5.69
CA VAL A 41 9.11 -2.82 -5.46
C VAL A 41 8.24 -2.35 -4.29
N PRO A 42 8.78 -2.06 -3.07
CA PRO A 42 7.94 -1.62 -1.96
C PRO A 42 7.10 -0.36 -2.25
N PRO A 43 7.66 0.77 -2.74
CA PRO A 43 6.85 1.94 -3.06
C PRO A 43 5.91 1.70 -4.25
N ALA A 44 6.29 0.90 -5.25
CA ALA A 44 5.42 0.59 -6.38
C ALA A 44 4.19 -0.22 -5.95
N VAL A 45 4.38 -1.24 -5.10
CA VAL A 45 3.27 -2.05 -4.57
C VAL A 45 2.33 -1.21 -3.72
N LEU A 46 2.86 -0.36 -2.84
CA LEU A 46 2.03 0.55 -2.03
C LEU A 46 1.21 1.49 -2.92
N SER A 47 1.82 2.11 -3.92
CA SER A 47 1.11 2.95 -4.89
C SER A 47 0.05 2.18 -5.67
N ALA A 48 0.34 0.95 -6.08
CA ALA A 48 -0.58 0.10 -6.84
C ALA A 48 -1.80 -0.35 -6.02
N ILE A 49 -1.69 -0.44 -4.69
CA ILE A 49 -2.81 -0.76 -3.79
C ILE A 49 -3.62 0.51 -3.47
N VAL A 50 -2.93 1.61 -3.17
CA VAL A 50 -3.57 2.88 -2.79
C VAL A 50 -4.32 3.52 -3.96
N PHE A 51 -3.81 3.41 -5.19
CA PHE A 51 -4.45 3.98 -6.37
C PHE A 51 -5.89 3.49 -6.57
N PRO A 52 -6.17 2.18 -6.72
CA PRO A 52 -7.55 1.73 -6.90
C PRO A 52 -8.43 2.05 -5.69
N GLU A 53 -7.88 2.02 -4.48
CA GLU A 53 -8.64 2.33 -3.27
C GLU A 53 -9.14 3.80 -3.22
N LEU A 54 -8.40 4.72 -3.85
CA LEU A 54 -8.78 6.13 -3.99
C LEU A 54 -9.69 6.39 -5.21
N PHE A 55 -9.40 5.75 -6.34
CA PHE A 55 -10.00 6.11 -7.64
C PHE A 55 -11.18 5.21 -8.08
N LEU A 56 -11.26 3.97 -7.59
CA LEU A 56 -12.33 3.02 -7.94
C LEU A 56 -13.37 2.93 -6.82
N ARG A 57 -14.61 3.32 -7.15
CA ARG A 57 -15.79 3.11 -6.30
C ARG A 57 -16.78 2.27 -7.10
N ASP A 58 -17.18 1.12 -6.56
CA ASP A 58 -18.07 0.16 -7.23
C ASP A 58 -17.66 -0.22 -8.65
N ASN A 59 -16.34 -0.41 -8.85
CA ASN A 59 -15.71 -0.78 -10.13
C ASN A 59 -15.81 0.29 -11.23
N HIS A 60 -16.27 1.50 -10.90
CA HIS A 60 -16.28 2.66 -11.79
C HIS A 60 -15.23 3.68 -11.34
N LEU A 61 -14.62 4.37 -12.31
CA LEU A 61 -13.72 5.48 -12.05
C LEU A 61 -14.53 6.69 -11.60
N ASP A 62 -14.53 6.94 -10.29
CA ASP A 62 -15.26 8.06 -9.70
C ASP A 62 -14.29 9.20 -9.37
N LEU A 63 -14.06 10.02 -10.40
CA LEU A 63 -13.30 11.28 -10.31
C LEU A 63 -14.18 12.46 -9.86
N SER A 64 -15.40 12.20 -9.40
CA SER A 64 -16.30 13.26 -8.93
C SER A 64 -15.77 13.88 -7.63
N LEU A 65 -16.07 15.17 -7.44
CA LEU A 65 -15.88 15.86 -6.16
C LEU A 65 -16.77 15.29 -5.03
N GLY A 66 -17.70 14.38 -5.35
CA GLY A 66 -18.43 13.57 -4.38
C GLY A 66 -17.64 12.37 -3.85
N ASN A 67 -16.46 12.06 -4.38
CA ASN A 67 -15.66 10.96 -3.86
C ASN A 67 -14.86 11.41 -2.62
N SER A 68 -15.45 11.22 -1.44
CA SER A 68 -14.85 11.51 -0.14
C SER A 68 -13.49 10.83 0.07
N ARG A 69 -13.23 9.66 -0.52
CA ARG A 69 -11.93 8.98 -0.44
C ARG A 69 -10.86 9.69 -1.24
N LEU A 70 -11.19 10.15 -2.44
CA LEU A 70 -10.26 10.88 -3.30
C LEU A 70 -9.88 12.23 -2.69
N LEU A 71 -10.86 12.97 -2.16
CA LEU A 71 -10.61 14.23 -1.45
C LEU A 71 -9.78 14.02 -0.18
N ALA A 72 -10.10 13.00 0.64
CA ALA A 72 -9.31 12.67 1.82
C ALA A 72 -7.87 12.25 1.46
N GLY A 73 -7.69 11.50 0.37
CA GLY A 73 -6.38 11.14 -0.16
C GLY A 73 -5.55 12.35 -0.58
N LEU A 74 -6.16 13.32 -1.27
CA LEU A 74 -5.49 14.58 -1.63
C LEU A 74 -5.05 15.37 -0.38
N VAL A 75 -5.91 15.46 0.63
CA VAL A 75 -5.55 16.09 1.93
C VAL A 75 -4.42 15.33 2.61
N ALA A 76 -4.44 14.00 2.61
CA ALA A 76 -3.35 13.21 3.17
C ALA A 76 -2.02 13.47 2.42
N ILE A 77 -2.05 13.55 1.09
CA ILE A 77 -0.84 13.83 0.27
C ILE A 77 -0.28 15.22 0.56
N THR A 78 -1.12 16.25 0.66
CA THR A 78 -0.66 17.62 0.95
C THR A 78 -0.06 17.72 2.36
N VAL A 79 -0.70 17.09 3.36
CA VAL A 79 -0.18 17.04 4.73
C VAL A 79 1.12 16.24 4.81
N ALA A 80 1.22 15.12 4.08
CA ALA A 80 2.46 14.34 4.00
C ALA A 80 3.63 15.17 3.45
N ALA A 81 3.38 15.93 2.37
CA ALA A 81 4.39 16.76 1.72
C ALA A 81 4.89 17.89 2.64
N TRP A 82 4.01 18.49 3.43
CA TRP A 82 4.35 19.59 4.34
C TRP A 82 4.97 19.12 5.64
N THR A 83 4.43 18.06 6.24
CA THR A 83 4.77 17.67 7.61
C THR A 83 5.93 16.68 7.66
N LYS A 84 6.15 15.91 6.58
CA LYS A 84 7.11 14.78 6.52
C LYS A 84 7.00 13.80 7.71
N ASN A 85 5.84 13.79 8.38
CA ASN A 85 5.55 12.99 9.56
C ASN A 85 4.38 12.06 9.25
N SER A 86 4.64 10.75 9.26
CA SER A 86 3.65 9.73 8.96
C SER A 86 2.47 9.75 9.92
N LEU A 87 2.70 10.06 11.21
CA LEU A 87 1.63 10.06 12.21
C LEU A 87 0.61 11.16 11.94
N LEU A 88 1.10 12.38 11.64
CA LEU A 88 0.25 13.53 11.32
C LEU A 88 -0.46 13.34 9.98
N THR A 89 0.18 12.67 9.02
CA THR A 89 -0.44 12.30 7.74
C THR A 89 -1.62 11.36 7.94
N ILE A 90 -1.45 10.32 8.77
CA ILE A 90 -2.51 9.34 9.06
C ILE A 90 -3.67 10.04 9.80
N LEU A 91 -3.38 10.85 10.82
CA LEU A 91 -4.40 11.57 11.57
C LEU A 91 -5.18 12.55 10.69
N ALA A 92 -4.50 13.33 9.85
CA ALA A 92 -5.15 14.27 8.96
C ALA A 92 -5.99 13.57 7.88
N GLY A 93 -5.48 12.49 7.28
CA GLY A 93 -6.21 11.69 6.30
C GLY A 93 -7.47 11.06 6.89
N MET A 94 -7.37 10.46 8.09
CA MET A 94 -8.54 9.92 8.80
C MET A 94 -9.55 11.00 9.16
N ALA A 95 -9.09 12.14 9.69
CA ALA A 95 -9.96 13.25 10.05
C ALA A 95 -10.70 13.80 8.81
N ALA A 96 -10.00 13.96 7.68
CA ALA A 96 -10.60 14.40 6.43
C ALA A 96 -11.63 13.38 5.91
N LEU A 97 -11.30 12.09 5.93
CA LEU A 97 -12.22 11.04 5.49
C LEU A 97 -13.51 11.02 6.32
N VAL A 98 -13.39 11.07 7.65
CA VAL A 98 -14.55 11.13 8.55
C VAL A 98 -15.36 12.40 8.31
N LEU A 99 -14.71 13.54 8.13
CA LEU A 99 -15.39 14.80 7.84
C LEU A 99 -16.21 14.72 6.55
N PHE A 100 -15.62 14.24 5.46
CA PHE A 100 -16.29 14.12 4.17
C PHE A 100 -17.42 13.08 4.20
N GLN A 101 -17.22 11.96 4.90
CA GLN A 101 -18.24 10.92 5.08
C GLN A 101 -19.43 11.42 5.92
N VAL A 102 -19.19 12.20 6.98
CA VAL A 102 -20.24 12.78 7.84
C VAL A 102 -21.01 13.89 7.10
N LEU A 103 -20.36 14.64 6.21
CA LEU A 103 -20.99 15.66 5.37
C LEU A 103 -21.86 15.09 4.25
N GLY A 104 -21.92 13.76 4.08
CA GLY A 104 -22.78 13.11 3.09
C GLY A 104 -22.30 13.27 1.64
N LEU A 105 -21.01 13.51 1.44
CA LEU A 105 -20.34 13.45 0.13
C LEU A 105 -19.77 12.04 -0.12
#